data_AF-K0VF14-F1
#
_entry.id   AF-K0VF14-F1
#
_cell.length_a   1.000
_cell.length_b   1.000
_cell.length_c   1.000
_cell.angle_alpha   90.00
_cell.angle_beta   90.00
_cell.angle_gamma   90.00
#
_symmetry.space_group_name_H-M   'P 1'
#
loop_
_entity.id
_entity.type
_entity.pdbx_description
1 polymer ?
#
loop_
_entity_poly.entity_id
_entity_poly.type
_entity_poly.pdbx_seq_one_letter_code
_entity_poly.pdbx_strand_id
1 'polypeptide(L)' 'MRFEREEIRETDIITCAACGHNLGTMAAIREKMNKAYQRLKQPSAARKLQ' A
#
# COMPACT_ATOMS: atom_id res chain seq x y z
N MET A 1 -3.08 -7.34 31.47
CA MET A 1 -2.80 -6.09 30.72
C MET A 1 -3.64 -6.10 29.45
N ARG A 2 -4.43 -5.05 29.21
CA ARG A 2 -5.06 -4.82 27.91
C ARG A 2 -3.98 -4.18 27.02
N PHE A 3 -3.54 -4.90 25.99
CA PHE A 3 -2.68 -4.34 24.96
C PHE A 3 -3.57 -3.51 24.03
N GLU A 4 -3.78 -2.24 24.38
CA GLU A 4 -4.38 -1.27 23.46
C GLU A 4 -3.35 -1.05 22.36
N ARG A 5 -3.65 -1.57 21.16
CA ARG A 5 -2.82 -1.28 19.98
C ARG A 5 -3.05 0.18 19.63
N GLU A 6 -1.98 0.97 19.58
CA GLU A 6 -2.02 2.34 19.07
C GLU A 6 -2.66 2.34 17.68
N GLU A 7 -3.61 3.25 17.48
CA GLU A 7 -4.28 3.42 16.21
C GLU A 7 -3.28 4.01 15.20
N ILE A 8 -3.08 3.30 14.09
CA ILE A 8 -2.14 3.70 13.06
C ILE A 8 -2.70 4.93 12.33
N ARG A 9 -1.98 6.04 12.40
CA ARG A 9 -2.31 7.31 11.72
C ARG A 9 -1.78 7.31 10.30
N GLU A 10 -2.37 8.16 9.46
CA GLU A 10 -1.95 8.30 8.06
C GLU A 10 -0.51 8.84 7.90
N THR A 11 -0.05 9.61 8.89
CA THR A 11 1.30 10.18 8.96
C THR A 11 2.34 9.20 9.49
N ASP A 12 1.93 8.05 10.02
CA ASP A 12 2.85 7.10 10.64
C ASP A 12 3.78 6.50 9.59
N ILE A 13 5.07 6.48 9.92
CA ILE A 13 6.11 5.89 9.09
C ILE A 13 6.07 4.38 9.29
N ILE A 14 5.90 3.65 8.20
CA ILE A 14 5.94 2.19 8.21
C ILE A 14 7.34 1.73 7.85
N THR A 15 7.87 0.84 8.69
CA THR A 15 9.16 0.18 8.47
C THR A 15 8.93 -1.28 8.16
N CYS A 16 9.74 -1.85 7.26
CA CYS A 16 9.71 -3.28 7.00
C CYS A 16 10.13 -4.06 8.25
N ALA A 17 9.25 -4.91 8.77
CA ALA A 17 9.56 -5.73 9.96
C ALA A 17 10.73 -6.71 9.74
N ALA A 18 10.99 -7.12 8.50
CA ALA A 18 12.03 -8.09 8.17
C ALA A 18 13.43 -7.47 8.03
N CYS A 19 13.54 -6.27 7.50
CA CYS A 19 14.84 -5.64 7.18
C CYS A 19 14.98 -4.18 7.59
N GLY A 20 14.01 -3.62 8.31
CA GLY A 20 14.10 -2.32 8.97
C GLY A 20 14.05 -1.10 8.06
N HIS A 21 14.02 -1.26 6.73
CA HIS A 21 13.97 -0.10 5.83
C HIS A 21 12.62 0.62 5.89
N ASN A 22 12.66 1.92 5.62
CA ASN A 22 11.48 2.78 5.59
C ASN A 22 10.67 2.54 4.30
N LEU A 23 9.40 2.17 4.45
CA LEU A 23 8.45 1.94 3.36
C LEU A 23 7.65 3.21 2.98
N GLY A 24 7.74 4.26 3.79
CA GLY A 24 7.01 5.51 3.67
C GLY A 24 5.88 5.65 4.70
N THR A 25 5.10 6.72 4.58
CA THR A 25 3.92 6.92 5.43
C THR A 25 2.76 6.01 5.02
N MET A 26 1.85 5.71 5.95
CA MET A 26 0.63 4.95 5.65
C MET A 26 -0.18 5.56 4.49
N ALA A 27 -0.29 6.89 4.43
CA ALA A 27 -0.94 7.58 3.32
C ALA A 27 -0.29 7.25 1.96
N ALA A 28 1.05 7.37 1.88
CA ALA A 28 1.80 7.10 0.65
C ALA A 28 1.69 5.64 0.21
N ILE A 29 1.73 4.71 1.17
CA ILE A 29 1.57 3.27 0.90
C ILE A 29 0.16 2.99 0.35
N ARG A 30 -0.88 3.53 0.99
CA ARG A 30 -2.26 3.37 0.54
C ARG A 30 -2.45 3.91 -0.88
N GLU A 31 -1.92 5.09 -1.17
CA GLU A 31 -1.99 5.68 -2.51
C GLU A 31 -1.31 4.78 -3.57
N LYS A 32 -0.11 4.27 -3.26
CA LYS A 32 0.64 3.37 -4.15
C LYS A 32 -0.13 2.07 -4.42
N MET A 33 -0.72 1.48 -3.38
CA MET A 33 -1.52 0.25 -3.49
C MET A 33 -2.80 0.48 -4.30
N ASN A 34 -3.50 1.60 -4.07
CA ASN A 34 -4.68 1.95 -4.84
C ASN A 34 -4.37 2.15 -6.32
N LYS A 35 -3.27 2.84 -6.65
CA LYS A 35 -2.79 3.00 -8.03
C LYS A 35 -2.45 1.65 -8.68
N ALA A 36 -1.77 0.77 -7.96
CA ALA A 36 -1.46 -0.58 -8.45
C ALA A 36 -2.74 -1.38 -8.72
N TYR A 37 -3.70 -1.35 -7.78
CA TYR A 37 -4.97 -2.03 -7.92
C TYR A 37 -5.80 -1.50 -9.09
N GLN A 38 -5.83 -0.18 -9.30
CA GLN A 38 -6.50 0.42 -10.46
C GLN A 38 -5.91 -0.06 -11.79
N ARG A 39 -4.58 -0.19 -11.89
CA ARG A 39 -3.92 -0.73 -13.08
C ARG A 39 -4.27 -2.20 -13.33
N LEU A 40 -4.42 -3.00 -12.28
CA LEU A 40 -4.83 -4.40 -12.39
C LEU A 40 -6.32 -4.54 -12.73
N LYS A 41 -7.17 -3.65 -12.21
CA LYS A 41 -8.61 -3.64 -12.47
C LYS A 41 -8.95 -3.11 -13.85
N GLN A 42 -8.06 -2.38 -14.51
CA GLN A 42 -8.25 -2.09 -15.93
C GLN A 42 -8.29 -3.43 -16.67
N PRO A 43 -9.44 -3.81 -17.26
CA PRO A 43 -9.46 -4.96 -18.15
C PRO A 43 -8.36 -4.71 -19.17
N SER A 44 -7.48 -5.69 -19.36
CA SER A 44 -6.45 -5.64 -20.39
C SER A 44 -7.14 -5.17 -21.66
N ALA A 45 -6.92 -3.89 -22.02
CA ALA A 45 -7.53 -3.30 -23.20
C ALA A 45 -7.18 -4.27 -24.31
N ALA A 46 -8.23 -4.92 -24.84
CA ALA A 46 -8.12 -6.11 -25.65
C ALA A 46 -6.90 -5.96 -26.54
N ARG A 47 -5.86 -6.77 -26.28
CA ARG A 47 -4.79 -6.96 -27.26
C ARG A 47 -5.55 -7.47 -28.47
N LYS A 48 -5.88 -6.57 -29.39
CA LYS A 48 -6.36 -6.93 -30.70
C LYS A 48 -5.19 -7.69 -31.29
N LEU A 49 -5.26 -9.01 -31.19
CA LEU A 49 -4.61 -9.93 -32.09
C LEU A 49 -5.19 -9.58 -33.46
N GLN A 50 -4.56 -8.60 -34.12
CA GLN A 50 -4.60 -8.49 -35.57
C GLN A 50 -3.62 -9.50 -36.15
#